data_AF-A0A844GL32-F1
#
_entry.id   AF-A0A844GL32-F1
#
_cell.length_a   1.000
_cell.length_b   1.000
_cell.length_c   1.000
_cell.angle_alpha   90.00
_cell.angle_beta   90.00
_cell.angle_gamma   90.00
#
_symmetry.space_group_name_H-M   'P 1'
#
loop_
_entity.id
_entity.type
_entity.pdbx_description
1 polymer ?
#
loop_
_entity_poly.entity_id
_entity_poly.type
_entity_poly.pdbx_seq_one_letter_code
_entity_poly.pdbx_strand_id
1 'polypeptide(L)'
;MLNEKMWEAFSTIESTLIHVLPTEYQMFMFGGKIKLRDIIVQIFLDCCEYAYHQKSKKTSLRRHRKQSDEEILGGDAMKGRLQRAAADMNAKNVTLSHYVKEHYGFDIKTPAYEQNQSVNRNKKPYIIDNAELLELLQLDEISLLKVILNRKFLSPKFYNDDFRVCADEYDRAVQKLLVGREENNEKMVLNTFTVFTLEWQYYIDFMYKITSAMEKNSIREIPDLWNRLTAFCYQPTINPALNHYREWAFLKEITVTSRAVLIRNKFVDDVATMEPGQEYEIIQASYLEALYLIVYFRAALIYKDKSLQEWFCKETDLEDWASVCAFYDISQEYVPDKIWSNKKIRYAKTAYKDMTFDYKLHNGKI
;
A
#
# COMPACT_ATOMS: atom_id res chain seq x y z
N MET A 1 -4.54 9.50 19.67
CA MET A 1 -5.51 10.56 19.31
C MET A 1 -4.79 11.57 18.43
N LEU A 2 -5.48 12.23 17.49
CA LEU A 2 -4.90 13.33 16.73
C LEU A 2 -4.52 14.47 17.68
N ASN A 3 -3.43 15.19 17.39
CA ASN A 3 -3.15 16.43 18.09
C ASN A 3 -4.16 17.52 17.67
N GLU A 4 -4.16 18.66 18.38
CA GLU A 4 -5.15 19.73 18.16
C GLU A 4 -5.17 20.24 16.72
N LYS A 5 -3.98 20.50 16.13
CA LYS A 5 -3.83 20.97 14.75
C LYS A 5 -4.44 19.99 13.75
N MET A 6 -4.15 18.70 13.91
CA MET A 6 -4.67 17.67 13.03
C MET A 6 -6.15 17.41 13.25
N TRP A 7 -6.65 17.56 14.47
CA TRP A 7 -8.07 17.44 14.79
C TRP A 7 -8.91 18.58 14.18
N GLU A 8 -8.40 19.82 14.19
CA GLU A 8 -9.03 20.97 13.53
C GLU A 8 -9.18 20.72 12.01
N ALA A 9 -8.09 20.28 11.36
CA ALA A 9 -8.11 19.94 9.95
C ALA A 9 -9.09 18.78 9.65
N PHE A 10 -9.06 17.73 10.48
CA PHE A 10 -9.94 16.58 10.36
C PHE A 10 -11.42 17.01 10.41
N SER A 11 -11.79 17.77 11.44
CA SER A 11 -13.17 18.21 11.67
C SER A 11 -13.68 19.13 10.56
N THR A 12 -12.79 20.01 10.04
CA THR A 12 -13.13 20.90 8.93
C THR A 12 -13.43 20.12 7.65
N ILE A 13 -12.60 19.12 7.35
CA ILE A 13 -12.76 18.28 6.16
C ILE A 13 -14.01 17.40 6.30
N GLU A 14 -14.25 16.84 7.49
CA GLU A 14 -15.46 16.07 7.78
C GLU A 14 -16.73 16.89 7.51
N SER A 15 -16.82 18.10 8.08
CA SER A 15 -17.93 19.01 7.82
C SER A 15 -18.07 19.36 6.33
N THR A 16 -16.95 19.62 5.65
CA THR A 16 -16.95 19.95 4.22
C THR A 16 -17.51 18.79 3.39
N LEU A 17 -17.07 17.56 3.63
CA LEU A 17 -17.52 16.39 2.88
C LEU A 17 -19.00 16.07 3.12
N ILE A 18 -19.49 16.26 4.35
CA ILE A 18 -20.93 16.13 4.67
C ILE A 18 -21.77 17.15 3.89
N HIS A 19 -21.28 18.37 3.71
CA HIS A 19 -22.00 19.42 2.99
C HIS A 19 -21.94 19.28 1.46
N VAL A 20 -20.82 18.76 0.93
CA VAL A 20 -20.55 18.74 -0.50
C VAL A 20 -21.06 17.47 -1.18
N LEU A 21 -21.06 16.33 -0.48
CA LEU A 21 -21.55 15.06 -1.04
C LEU A 21 -23.09 14.99 -1.03
N PRO A 22 -23.75 14.47 -2.08
CA PRO A 22 -25.19 14.26 -2.08
C PRO A 22 -25.65 13.31 -0.97
N THR A 23 -26.84 13.54 -0.38
CA THR A 23 -27.33 12.76 0.77
C THR A 23 -27.50 11.28 0.44
N GLU A 24 -28.07 10.94 -0.72
CA GLU A 24 -28.26 9.56 -1.17
C GLU A 24 -26.91 8.86 -1.37
N TYR A 25 -25.92 9.57 -1.89
CA TYR A 25 -24.55 9.07 -2.02
C TYR A 25 -23.89 8.84 -0.65
N GLN A 26 -24.10 9.74 0.31
CA GLN A 26 -23.64 9.54 1.69
C GLN A 26 -24.29 8.31 2.33
N MET A 27 -25.58 8.06 2.09
CA MET A 27 -26.26 6.85 2.58
C MET A 27 -25.67 5.57 1.96
N PHE A 28 -25.42 5.58 0.65
CA PHE A 28 -24.75 4.48 -0.05
C PHE A 28 -23.35 4.21 0.52
N MET A 29 -22.52 5.25 0.66
CA MET A 29 -21.14 5.12 1.10
C MET A 29 -21.01 4.81 2.60
N PHE A 30 -21.75 5.53 3.44
CA PHE A 30 -21.49 5.58 4.89
C PHE A 30 -22.56 4.88 5.74
N GLY A 31 -23.65 4.41 5.11
CA GLY A 31 -24.68 3.59 5.77
C GLY A 31 -24.20 2.18 6.11
N GLY A 32 -23.19 1.67 5.38
CA GLY A 32 -22.65 0.32 5.54
C GLY A 32 -21.35 0.24 6.35
N LYS A 33 -20.41 -0.56 5.84
CA LYS A 33 -19.12 -0.88 6.48
C LYS A 33 -18.13 0.29 6.51
N ILE A 34 -18.18 1.14 5.50
CA ILE A 34 -17.33 2.32 5.38
C ILE A 34 -17.95 3.46 6.15
N LYS A 35 -17.13 4.27 6.82
CA LYS A 35 -17.49 5.49 7.52
C LYS A 35 -16.69 6.64 6.94
N LEU A 36 -17.25 7.85 6.96
CA LEU A 36 -16.59 9.06 6.45
C LEU A 36 -15.20 9.25 7.07
N ARG A 37 -15.07 8.98 8.38
CA ARG A 37 -13.79 8.98 9.08
C ARG A 37 -12.74 8.09 8.43
N ASP A 38 -13.09 6.91 7.91
CA ASP A 38 -12.11 6.02 7.28
C ASP A 38 -11.47 6.67 6.04
N ILE A 39 -12.28 7.38 5.25
CA ILE A 39 -11.83 8.12 4.05
C ILE A 39 -10.85 9.22 4.46
N ILE A 40 -11.23 10.04 5.44
CA ILE A 40 -10.42 11.18 5.88
C ILE A 40 -9.10 10.71 6.49
N VAL A 41 -9.15 9.66 7.32
CA VAL A 41 -7.95 9.08 7.94
C VAL A 41 -6.99 8.51 6.89
N GLN A 42 -7.49 7.85 5.84
CA GLN A 42 -6.65 7.40 4.73
C GLN A 42 -6.05 8.58 3.94
N ILE A 43 -6.84 9.61 3.65
CA ILE A 43 -6.34 10.84 2.99
C ILE A 43 -5.20 11.46 3.82
N PHE A 44 -5.34 11.52 5.14
CA PHE A 44 -4.34 12.10 6.03
C PHE A 44 -3.05 11.29 6.03
N LEU A 45 -3.15 9.95 6.08
CA LEU A 45 -1.97 9.08 5.98
C LEU A 45 -1.22 9.30 4.66
N ASP A 46 -1.95 9.31 3.54
CA ASP A 46 -1.38 9.57 2.21
C ASP A 46 -0.72 10.96 2.12
N CYS A 47 -1.31 11.98 2.74
CA CYS A 47 -0.74 13.32 2.82
C CYS A 47 0.51 13.37 3.70
N CYS A 48 0.55 12.64 4.82
CA CYS A 48 1.74 12.49 5.66
C CYS A 48 2.89 11.84 4.89
N GLU A 49 2.64 10.72 4.20
CA GLU A 49 3.64 10.03 3.39
C GLU A 49 4.17 10.94 2.27
N TYR A 50 3.26 11.64 1.57
CA TYR A 50 3.65 12.62 0.56
C TYR A 50 4.54 13.74 1.15
N ALA A 51 4.12 14.37 2.25
CA ALA A 51 4.87 15.44 2.89
C ALA A 51 6.23 14.97 3.42
N TYR A 52 6.30 13.74 3.94
CA TYR A 52 7.55 13.13 4.39
C TYR A 52 8.55 13.04 3.24
N HIS A 53 8.16 12.48 2.09
CA HIS A 53 9.05 12.34 0.93
C HIS A 53 9.48 13.68 0.33
N GLN A 54 8.63 14.72 0.41
CA GLN A 54 8.98 16.06 -0.08
C GLN A 54 9.96 16.80 0.84
N LYS A 55 9.85 16.60 2.16
CA LYS A 55 10.68 17.28 3.16
C LYS A 55 11.97 16.55 3.50
N SER A 56 11.95 15.22 3.40
CA SER A 56 13.05 14.38 3.86
C SER A 56 14.27 14.55 2.98
N LYS A 57 15.42 14.62 3.65
CA LYS A 57 16.71 14.76 2.96
C LYS A 57 17.08 13.44 2.31
N LYS A 58 17.02 13.38 0.99
CA LYS A 58 17.57 12.26 0.24
C LYS A 58 19.08 12.28 0.28
N THR A 59 19.68 11.16 0.66
CA THR A 59 21.14 11.00 0.64
C THR A 59 21.56 9.66 0.05
N SER A 60 22.82 9.55 -0.37
CA SER A 60 23.33 8.28 -0.85
C SER A 60 23.32 7.22 0.25
N LEU A 61 23.15 5.94 -0.11
CA LEU A 61 23.31 4.80 0.81
C LEU A 61 24.63 4.83 1.63
N ARG A 62 25.71 5.43 1.10
CA ARG A 62 26.97 5.60 1.84
C ARG A 62 26.85 6.58 3.02
N ARG A 63 26.05 7.62 2.88
CA ARG A 63 25.88 8.67 3.90
C ARG A 63 24.98 8.19 5.02
N HIS A 64 23.90 7.49 4.69
CA HIS A 64 23.06 6.78 5.66
C HIS A 64 23.87 5.86 6.58
N ARG A 65 24.82 5.10 6.02
CA ARG A 65 25.78 4.27 6.82
C ARG A 65 26.59 5.06 7.83
N LYS A 66 26.98 6.30 7.50
CA LYS A 66 27.80 7.13 8.41
C LYS A 66 26.97 7.81 9.51
N GLN A 67 25.64 7.78 9.40
CA GLN A 67 24.72 8.43 10.31
C GLN A 67 23.99 7.44 11.22
N SER A 68 23.92 6.16 10.85
CA SER A 68 23.51 5.07 11.72
C SER A 68 24.67 4.62 12.61
N ASP A 69 24.45 4.42 13.90
CA ASP A 69 25.37 3.65 14.75
C ASP A 69 25.71 2.32 14.05
N GLU A 70 26.97 1.91 14.16
CA GLU A 70 27.71 1.05 13.22
C GLU A 70 27.10 -0.35 12.90
N GLU A 71 25.98 -0.73 13.52
CA GLU A 71 25.32 -2.03 13.37
C GLU A 71 24.26 -2.11 12.24
N ILE A 72 23.56 -1.02 11.88
CA ILE A 72 22.37 -1.14 11.00
C ILE A 72 22.72 -1.41 9.53
N LEU A 73 23.91 -0.99 9.06
CA LEU A 73 24.32 -1.14 7.67
C LEU A 73 25.65 -1.89 7.58
N GLY A 74 25.58 -3.22 7.75
CA GLY A 74 26.72 -4.14 7.68
C GLY A 74 27.60 -3.98 6.43
N GLY A 75 28.65 -3.16 6.55
CA GLY A 75 29.74 -3.01 5.59
C GLY A 75 29.34 -2.64 4.14
N ASP A 76 30.31 -2.74 3.22
CA ASP A 76 30.09 -2.51 1.78
C ASP A 76 29.19 -3.59 1.14
N ALA A 77 29.06 -4.77 1.78
CA ALA A 77 28.22 -5.87 1.32
C ALA A 77 26.72 -5.53 1.40
N MET A 78 26.23 -5.02 2.55
CA MET A 78 24.82 -4.62 2.70
C MET A 78 24.47 -3.50 1.72
N LYS A 79 25.33 -2.47 1.65
CA LYS A 79 25.18 -1.41 0.64
C LYS A 79 25.06 -1.96 -0.78
N GLY A 80 25.91 -2.94 -1.12
CA GLY A 80 25.85 -3.61 -2.42
C GLY A 80 24.53 -4.36 -2.65
N ARG A 81 23.97 -5.00 -1.62
CA ARG A 81 22.64 -5.63 -1.67
C ARG A 81 21.54 -4.60 -1.89
N LEU A 82 21.52 -3.52 -1.12
CA LEU A 82 20.51 -2.47 -1.23
C LEU A 82 20.55 -1.74 -2.59
N GLN A 83 21.75 -1.48 -3.13
CA GLN A 83 21.90 -0.93 -4.49
C GLN A 83 21.32 -1.89 -5.56
N ARG A 84 21.51 -3.20 -5.39
CA ARG A 84 20.93 -4.21 -6.30
C ARG A 84 19.42 -4.32 -6.15
N ALA A 85 18.90 -4.25 -4.92
CA ALA A 85 17.46 -4.27 -4.66
C ALA A 85 16.77 -3.06 -5.30
N ALA A 86 17.31 -1.85 -5.12
CA ALA A 86 16.78 -0.64 -5.76
C ALA A 86 16.83 -0.74 -7.30
N ALA A 87 17.92 -1.28 -7.85
CA ALA A 87 18.03 -1.49 -9.30
C ALA A 87 17.02 -2.52 -9.83
N ASP A 88 16.83 -3.64 -9.12
CA ASP A 88 15.86 -4.67 -9.47
C ASP A 88 14.43 -4.13 -9.45
N MET A 89 14.06 -3.37 -8.42
CA MET A 89 12.75 -2.72 -8.33
C MET A 89 12.51 -1.72 -9.46
N ASN A 90 13.48 -0.84 -9.74
CA ASN A 90 13.37 0.08 -10.87
C ASN A 90 13.23 -0.66 -12.21
N ALA A 91 14.00 -1.73 -12.42
CA ALA A 91 13.93 -2.52 -13.65
C ALA A 91 12.55 -3.17 -13.83
N LYS A 92 12.01 -3.79 -12.76
CA LYS A 92 10.66 -4.34 -12.75
C LYS A 92 9.60 -3.28 -13.08
N ASN A 93 9.73 -2.11 -12.48
CA ASN A 93 8.82 -0.98 -12.72
C ASN A 93 8.85 -0.49 -14.18
N VAL A 94 10.03 -0.47 -14.81
CA VAL A 94 10.16 -0.17 -16.25
C VAL A 94 9.50 -1.26 -17.10
N THR A 95 9.77 -2.54 -16.83
CA THR A 95 9.16 -3.66 -17.56
C THR A 95 7.64 -3.62 -17.46
N LEU A 96 7.09 -3.37 -16.27
CA LEU A 96 5.65 -3.25 -16.06
C LEU A 96 5.07 -2.05 -16.83
N SER A 97 5.73 -0.89 -16.76
CA SER A 97 5.29 0.32 -17.47
C SER A 97 5.28 0.12 -18.98
N HIS A 98 6.31 -0.53 -19.53
CA HIS A 98 6.36 -0.89 -20.95
C HIS A 98 5.23 -1.84 -21.35
N TYR A 99 5.04 -2.92 -20.58
CA TYR A 99 3.96 -3.87 -20.84
C TYR A 99 2.59 -3.17 -20.87
N VAL A 100 2.33 -2.30 -19.89
CA VAL A 100 1.05 -1.59 -19.80
C VAL A 100 0.85 -0.63 -20.96
N LYS A 101 1.89 0.10 -21.34
CA LYS A 101 1.86 0.99 -22.51
C LYS A 101 1.60 0.22 -23.81
N GLU A 102 2.28 -0.90 -24.03
CA GLU A 102 2.13 -1.71 -25.24
C GLU A 102 0.74 -2.38 -25.35
N HIS A 103 0.21 -2.91 -24.24
CA HIS A 103 -1.01 -3.72 -24.27
C HIS A 103 -2.28 -2.91 -24.03
N TYR A 104 -2.19 -1.78 -23.32
CA TYR A 104 -3.35 -0.99 -22.92
C TYR A 104 -3.28 0.48 -23.35
N GLY A 105 -2.17 0.95 -23.92
CA GLY A 105 -2.09 2.26 -24.58
C GLY A 105 -2.01 3.48 -23.65
N PHE A 106 -1.76 3.28 -22.35
CA PHE A 106 -1.56 4.38 -21.40
C PHE A 106 -0.28 4.21 -20.58
N ASP A 107 0.27 5.33 -20.13
CA ASP A 107 1.45 5.38 -19.28
C ASP A 107 1.04 5.26 -17.80
N ILE A 108 1.70 4.36 -17.08
CA ILE A 108 1.60 4.28 -15.61
C ILE A 108 2.81 4.92 -14.96
N LYS A 109 2.57 5.58 -13.82
CA LYS A 109 3.65 6.11 -12.99
C LYS A 109 3.96 5.11 -11.87
N THR A 110 5.06 4.39 -12.02
CA THR A 110 5.58 3.51 -10.97
C THR A 110 6.58 4.28 -10.09
N PRO A 111 6.56 4.12 -8.76
CA PRO A 111 7.61 4.65 -7.88
C PRO A 111 8.99 4.19 -8.35
N ALA A 112 9.98 5.08 -8.35
CA ALA A 112 11.34 4.71 -8.76
C ALA A 112 12.34 5.33 -7.79
N TYR A 113 13.32 4.53 -7.36
CA TYR A 113 14.43 5.05 -6.57
C TYR A 113 15.27 5.97 -7.43
N GLU A 114 15.52 7.17 -6.94
CA GLU A 114 16.20 8.22 -7.68
C GLU A 114 17.70 7.99 -7.71
N GLN A 115 18.34 8.23 -8.85
CA GLN A 115 19.80 8.17 -8.98
C GLN A 115 20.40 9.57 -8.95
N ASN A 116 21.55 9.72 -8.27
CA ASN A 116 22.25 10.99 -8.21
C ASN A 116 22.87 11.36 -9.58
N GLN A 117 22.22 12.29 -10.28
CA GLN A 117 22.65 12.75 -11.60
C GLN A 117 23.96 13.54 -11.59
N SER A 118 24.33 14.16 -10.45
CA SER A 118 25.57 14.95 -10.33
C SER A 118 26.85 14.11 -10.33
N VAL A 119 26.73 12.78 -10.18
CA VAL A 119 27.88 11.87 -10.15
C VAL A 119 28.18 11.40 -11.58
N ASN A 120 29.31 11.83 -12.12
CA ASN A 120 29.80 11.38 -13.42
C ASN A 120 30.48 9.99 -13.30
N ARG A 121 29.66 8.92 -13.26
CA ARG A 121 30.09 7.52 -13.23
C ARG A 121 29.13 6.66 -14.04
N ASN A 122 29.63 5.57 -14.64
CA ASN A 122 28.82 4.59 -15.39
C ASN A 122 27.70 3.97 -14.55
N LYS A 123 27.89 3.85 -13.22
CA LYS A 123 26.83 3.47 -12.27
C LYS A 123 26.61 4.61 -11.27
N LYS A 124 25.50 5.32 -11.44
CA LYS A 124 25.09 6.42 -10.56
C LYS A 124 24.53 5.85 -9.26
N PRO A 125 24.93 6.36 -8.09
CA PRO A 125 24.42 5.87 -6.82
C PRO A 125 22.97 6.34 -6.60
N TYR A 126 22.12 5.45 -6.10
CA TYR A 126 20.80 5.84 -5.59
C TYR A 126 20.89 6.84 -4.42
N ILE A 127 19.99 7.80 -4.43
CA ILE A 127 19.70 8.73 -3.34
C ILE A 127 18.32 8.41 -2.79
N ILE A 128 18.26 8.20 -1.48
CA ILE A 128 17.03 7.75 -0.82
C ILE A 128 16.83 8.50 0.49
N ASP A 129 15.59 8.65 0.93
CA ASP A 129 15.26 9.05 2.29
C ASP A 129 15.23 7.86 3.27
N ASN A 130 14.90 8.12 4.55
CA ASN A 130 14.88 7.07 5.58
C ASN A 130 13.72 6.08 5.39
N ALA A 131 12.59 6.51 4.79
CA ALA A 131 11.46 5.63 4.52
C ALA A 131 11.78 4.67 3.37
N GLU A 132 12.32 5.20 2.27
CA GLU A 132 12.82 4.42 1.14
C GLU A 132 13.97 3.47 1.56
N LEU A 133 14.85 3.89 2.47
CA LEU A 133 15.88 3.01 3.05
C LEU A 133 15.25 1.85 3.83
N LEU A 134 14.27 2.13 4.69
CA LEU A 134 13.64 1.11 5.51
C LEU A 134 12.88 0.10 4.64
N GLU A 135 12.19 0.54 3.59
CA GLU A 135 11.57 -0.33 2.59
C GLU A 135 12.60 -1.29 1.95
N LEU A 136 13.75 -0.76 1.51
CA LEU A 136 14.82 -1.57 0.92
C LEU A 136 15.43 -2.57 1.91
N LEU A 137 15.53 -2.20 3.19
CA LEU A 137 15.96 -3.12 4.26
C LEU A 137 14.96 -4.28 4.40
N GLN A 138 13.66 -3.98 4.44
CA GLN A 138 12.63 -5.02 4.54
C GLN A 138 12.59 -5.93 3.31
N LEU A 139 12.78 -5.39 2.10
CA LEU A 139 12.94 -6.18 0.89
C LEU A 139 14.14 -7.12 0.95
N ASP A 140 15.22 -6.73 1.63
CA ASP A 140 16.37 -7.61 1.82
C ASP A 140 16.11 -8.71 2.86
N GLU A 141 15.55 -8.31 4.02
CA GLU A 141 15.38 -9.13 5.22
C GLU A 141 14.22 -10.14 5.11
N ILE A 142 13.11 -9.77 4.46
CA ILE A 142 11.90 -10.61 4.41
C ILE A 142 11.91 -11.44 3.13
N SER A 143 12.23 -12.73 3.26
CA SER A 143 12.31 -13.64 2.11
C SER A 143 10.97 -13.82 1.38
N LEU A 144 9.84 -13.73 2.10
CA LEU A 144 8.50 -13.87 1.52
C LEU A 144 8.22 -12.83 0.42
N LEU A 145 8.69 -11.59 0.58
CA LEU A 145 8.53 -10.54 -0.42
C LEU A 145 9.22 -10.93 -1.73
N LYS A 146 10.46 -11.42 -1.64
CA LYS A 146 11.21 -11.94 -2.79
C LYS A 146 10.57 -13.18 -3.40
N VAL A 147 9.90 -14.02 -2.60
CA VAL A 147 9.16 -15.20 -3.07
C VAL A 147 7.95 -14.79 -3.91
N ILE A 148 7.17 -13.82 -3.43
CA ILE A 148 6.00 -13.28 -4.13
C ILE A 148 6.43 -12.55 -5.40
N LEU A 149 7.32 -11.55 -5.29
CA LEU A 149 7.78 -10.71 -6.41
C LEU A 149 8.36 -11.51 -7.58
N ASN A 150 9.14 -12.55 -7.28
CA ASN A 150 9.82 -13.34 -8.30
C ASN A 150 9.10 -14.65 -8.62
N ARG A 151 7.86 -14.81 -8.11
CA ARG A 151 7.02 -16.00 -8.29
C ARG A 151 7.74 -17.31 -7.94
N LYS A 152 8.65 -17.28 -6.94
CA LYS A 152 9.44 -18.46 -6.54
C LYS A 152 8.55 -19.58 -5.98
N PHE A 153 7.37 -19.23 -5.47
CA PHE A 153 6.38 -20.17 -4.96
C PHE A 153 5.80 -21.11 -6.02
N LEU A 154 6.00 -20.82 -7.32
CA LEU A 154 5.64 -21.69 -8.44
C LEU A 154 6.70 -22.77 -8.73
N SER A 155 7.88 -22.66 -8.12
CA SER A 155 8.95 -23.64 -8.30
C SER A 155 8.52 -24.99 -7.72
N PRO A 156 8.77 -26.12 -8.41
CA PRO A 156 8.53 -27.45 -7.85
C PRO A 156 9.43 -27.75 -6.64
N LYS A 157 10.50 -26.95 -6.45
CA LYS A 157 11.41 -27.03 -5.30
C LYS A 157 11.00 -26.13 -4.14
N PHE A 158 9.85 -25.47 -4.21
CA PHE A 158 9.33 -24.60 -3.15
C PHE A 158 8.12 -25.26 -2.48
N TYR A 159 8.38 -25.85 -1.33
CA TYR A 159 7.41 -26.64 -0.57
C TYR A 159 6.54 -25.74 0.34
N ASN A 160 5.58 -26.35 1.03
CA ASN A 160 4.74 -25.61 1.96
C ASN A 160 5.49 -25.21 3.23
N ASP A 161 6.50 -25.98 3.65
CA ASP A 161 7.33 -25.63 4.79
C ASP A 161 8.21 -24.42 4.50
N ASP A 162 8.74 -24.29 3.27
CA ASP A 162 9.44 -23.07 2.83
C ASP A 162 8.54 -21.84 2.95
N PHE A 163 7.26 -21.97 2.56
CA PHE A 163 6.29 -20.87 2.69
C PHE A 163 6.09 -20.47 4.15
N ARG A 164 5.96 -21.45 5.06
CA ARG A 164 5.81 -21.18 6.51
C ARG A 164 7.01 -20.45 7.07
N VAL A 165 8.22 -20.93 6.77
CA VAL A 165 9.46 -20.27 7.21
C VAL A 165 9.50 -18.81 6.74
N CYS A 166 9.18 -18.57 5.45
CA CYS A 166 9.13 -17.22 4.90
C CYS A 166 8.04 -16.35 5.57
N ALA A 167 6.88 -16.92 5.90
CA ALA A 167 5.80 -16.22 6.58
C ALA A 167 6.15 -15.88 8.04
N ASP A 168 6.84 -16.77 8.76
CA ASP A 168 7.30 -16.51 10.12
C ASP A 168 8.36 -15.40 10.15
N GLU A 169 9.21 -15.31 9.11
CA GLU A 169 10.14 -14.17 8.94
C GLU A 169 9.41 -12.84 8.75
N TYR A 170 8.34 -12.84 7.94
CA TYR A 170 7.48 -11.67 7.77
C TYR A 170 6.84 -11.25 9.10
N ASP A 171 6.25 -12.19 9.85
CA ASP A 171 5.59 -11.91 11.13
C ASP A 171 6.58 -11.31 12.15
N ARG A 172 7.80 -11.86 12.25
CA ARG A 172 8.86 -11.29 13.11
C ARG A 172 9.26 -9.87 12.70
N ALA A 173 9.38 -9.62 11.40
CA ALA A 173 9.77 -8.30 10.89
C ALA A 173 8.67 -7.26 11.16
N VAL A 174 7.41 -7.59 10.89
CA VAL A 174 6.27 -6.71 11.17
C VAL A 174 6.10 -6.45 12.66
N GLN A 175 6.21 -7.48 13.52
CA GLN A 175 6.18 -7.30 14.98
C GLN A 175 7.28 -6.34 15.45
N LYS A 176 8.50 -6.49 14.95
CA LYS A 176 9.61 -5.58 15.30
C LYS A 176 9.30 -4.12 14.91
N LEU A 177 8.73 -3.90 13.72
CA LEU A 177 8.31 -2.57 13.26
C LEU A 177 7.19 -2.01 14.15
N LEU A 178 6.17 -2.80 14.45
CA LEU A 178 5.03 -2.38 15.28
C LEU A 178 5.46 -2.02 16.71
N VAL A 179 6.31 -2.83 17.34
CA VAL A 179 6.86 -2.53 18.67
C VAL A 179 7.73 -1.28 18.63
N GLY A 180 8.58 -1.14 17.61
CA GLY A 180 9.47 0.00 17.48
C GLY A 180 8.76 1.35 17.26
N ARG A 181 7.48 1.35 16.84
CA ARG A 181 6.70 2.59 16.65
C ARG A 181 6.61 3.43 17.92
N GLU A 182 6.57 2.79 19.08
CA GLU A 182 6.37 3.45 20.38
C GLU A 182 7.66 4.09 20.92
N GLU A 183 8.80 3.95 20.23
CA GLU A 183 10.09 4.51 20.67
C GLU A 183 10.14 6.04 20.59
N ASN A 184 9.64 6.63 19.50
CA ASN A 184 9.58 8.08 19.26
C ASN A 184 8.77 8.42 18.00
N ASN A 185 8.53 9.71 17.76
CA ASN A 185 7.76 10.20 16.60
C ASN A 185 8.35 9.79 15.24
N GLU A 186 9.67 9.75 15.09
CA GLU A 186 10.29 9.32 13.82
C GLU A 186 10.00 7.84 13.54
N LYS A 187 10.16 7.00 14.55
CA LYS A 187 9.86 5.57 14.46
C LYS A 187 8.38 5.30 14.26
N MET A 188 7.50 6.05 14.93
CA MET A 188 6.04 5.98 14.71
C MET A 188 5.71 6.18 13.23
N VAL A 189 6.27 7.22 12.60
CA VAL A 189 6.03 7.55 11.19
C VAL A 189 6.65 6.51 10.26
N LEU A 190 7.96 6.28 10.37
CA LEU A 190 8.70 5.40 9.46
C LEU A 190 8.21 3.95 9.51
N ASN A 191 8.00 3.40 10.71
CA ASN A 191 7.55 2.03 10.84
C ASN A 191 6.09 1.88 10.41
N THR A 192 5.23 2.90 10.63
CA THR A 192 3.86 2.88 10.11
C THR A 192 3.84 2.87 8.58
N PHE A 193 4.60 3.75 7.92
CA PHE A 193 4.70 3.74 6.45
C PHE A 193 5.25 2.43 5.92
N THR A 194 6.21 1.83 6.62
CA THR A 194 6.80 0.55 6.21
C THR A 194 5.79 -0.59 6.30
N VAL A 195 5.09 -0.75 7.43
CA VAL A 195 4.06 -1.80 7.58
C VAL A 195 2.91 -1.56 6.60
N PHE A 196 2.48 -0.31 6.44
CA PHE A 196 1.50 0.07 5.43
C PHE A 196 1.94 -0.34 4.03
N THR A 197 3.20 -0.05 3.67
CA THR A 197 3.79 -0.41 2.37
C THR A 197 3.84 -1.90 2.12
N LEU A 198 4.26 -2.68 3.13
CA LEU A 198 4.25 -4.13 3.06
C LEU A 198 2.83 -4.66 2.77
N GLU A 199 1.84 -4.12 3.47
CA GLU A 199 0.48 -4.64 3.37
C GLU A 199 -0.28 -4.16 2.13
N TRP A 200 -0.11 -2.93 1.66
CA TRP A 200 -0.76 -2.51 0.41
C TRP A 200 -0.10 -3.14 -0.83
N GLN A 201 1.23 -3.33 -0.83
CA GLN A 201 1.95 -3.92 -1.98
C GLN A 201 1.82 -5.45 -2.05
N TYR A 202 1.95 -6.13 -0.91
CA TYR A 202 2.04 -7.59 -0.87
C TYR A 202 0.81 -8.26 -0.26
N TYR A 203 -0.05 -7.51 0.44
CA TYR A 203 -1.35 -7.96 0.95
C TYR A 203 -1.28 -9.30 1.69
N ILE A 204 -0.23 -9.49 2.49
CA ILE A 204 0.08 -10.77 3.14
C ILE A 204 -0.93 -11.04 4.26
N ASP A 205 -1.22 -10.04 5.10
CA ASP A 205 -2.22 -10.16 6.16
C ASP A 205 -3.63 -10.27 5.58
N PHE A 206 -3.96 -9.45 4.58
CA PHE A 206 -5.24 -9.57 3.88
C PHE A 206 -5.44 -10.94 3.24
N MET A 207 -4.41 -11.50 2.58
CA MET A 207 -4.46 -12.84 2.00
C MET A 207 -4.61 -13.92 3.08
N TYR A 208 -3.93 -13.77 4.21
CA TYR A 208 -4.11 -14.68 5.35
C TYR A 208 -5.55 -14.66 5.86
N LYS A 209 -6.16 -13.48 5.98
CA LYS A 209 -7.55 -13.31 6.41
C LYS A 209 -8.54 -13.93 5.43
N ILE A 210 -8.40 -13.66 4.13
CA ILE A 210 -9.23 -14.28 3.09
C ILE A 210 -9.13 -15.81 3.16
N THR A 211 -7.91 -16.35 3.14
CA THR A 211 -7.71 -17.80 3.12
C THR A 211 -8.18 -18.47 4.40
N SER A 212 -8.14 -17.76 5.54
CA SER A 212 -8.74 -18.21 6.81
C SER A 212 -10.27 -18.21 6.75
N ALA A 213 -10.89 -17.18 6.18
CA ALA A 213 -12.34 -17.13 5.96
C ALA A 213 -12.79 -18.24 5.00
N MET A 214 -12.03 -18.51 3.92
CA MET A 214 -12.31 -19.61 3.00
C MET A 214 -12.23 -20.97 3.71
N GLU A 215 -11.18 -21.21 4.50
CA GLU A 215 -11.03 -22.48 5.22
C GLU A 215 -12.16 -22.68 6.24
N LYS A 216 -12.51 -21.63 7.01
CA LYS A 216 -13.63 -21.64 7.97
C LYS A 216 -14.96 -21.97 7.30
N ASN A 217 -15.21 -21.45 6.10
CA ASN A 217 -16.46 -21.65 5.37
C ASN A 217 -16.40 -22.80 4.35
N SER A 218 -15.33 -23.62 4.37
CA SER A 218 -15.12 -24.74 3.44
C SER A 218 -15.15 -24.37 1.95
N ILE A 219 -14.75 -23.14 1.63
CA ILE A 219 -14.68 -22.60 0.28
C ILE A 219 -13.40 -23.09 -0.40
N ARG A 220 -13.53 -23.53 -1.65
CA ARG A 220 -12.42 -24.11 -2.43
C ARG A 220 -11.65 -23.08 -3.24
N GLU A 221 -12.37 -22.10 -3.78
CA GLU A 221 -11.84 -21.09 -4.68
C GLU A 221 -12.55 -19.76 -4.40
N ILE A 222 -11.83 -18.64 -4.55
CA ILE A 222 -12.44 -17.31 -4.43
C ILE A 222 -13.28 -17.09 -5.70
N PRO A 223 -14.60 -16.84 -5.58
CA PRO A 223 -15.44 -16.58 -6.75
C PRO A 223 -14.93 -15.35 -7.51
N ASP A 224 -14.86 -15.41 -8.84
CA ASP A 224 -14.37 -14.30 -9.68
C ASP A 224 -13.04 -13.68 -9.16
N LEU A 225 -12.08 -14.56 -8.80
CA LEU A 225 -10.80 -14.23 -8.18
C LEU A 225 -10.15 -12.97 -8.77
N TRP A 226 -10.08 -12.88 -10.10
CA TRP A 226 -9.43 -11.79 -10.80
C TRP A 226 -10.08 -10.45 -10.52
N ASN A 227 -11.40 -10.35 -10.68
CA ASN A 227 -12.13 -9.11 -10.44
C ASN A 227 -12.02 -8.69 -8.97
N ARG A 228 -12.21 -9.64 -8.04
CA ARG A 228 -12.12 -9.36 -6.60
C ARG A 228 -10.75 -8.86 -6.20
N LEU A 229 -9.69 -9.59 -6.56
CA LEU A 229 -8.35 -9.18 -6.17
C LEU A 229 -7.87 -7.96 -6.97
N THR A 230 -8.38 -7.71 -8.18
CA THR A 230 -8.12 -6.44 -8.89
C THR A 230 -8.69 -5.27 -8.10
N ALA A 231 -9.96 -5.35 -7.67
CA ALA A 231 -10.60 -4.31 -6.89
C ALA A 231 -9.89 -4.04 -5.55
N PHE A 232 -9.53 -5.09 -4.81
CA PHE A 232 -9.03 -4.95 -3.43
C PHE A 232 -7.51 -4.93 -3.30
N CYS A 233 -6.73 -5.47 -4.24
CA CYS A 233 -5.28 -5.65 -4.08
C CYS A 233 -4.44 -5.02 -5.19
N TYR A 234 -5.02 -4.58 -6.31
CA TYR A 234 -4.26 -4.15 -7.47
C TYR A 234 -4.62 -2.72 -7.90
N GLN A 235 -4.73 -2.50 -9.22
CA GLN A 235 -5.01 -1.21 -9.81
C GLN A 235 -6.37 -1.21 -10.52
N PRO A 236 -7.49 -1.09 -9.78
CA PRO A 236 -8.80 -0.99 -10.40
C PRO A 236 -8.94 0.30 -11.21
N THR A 237 -9.72 0.21 -12.28
CA THR A 237 -10.22 1.37 -13.02
C THR A 237 -11.65 1.63 -12.56
N ILE A 238 -11.93 2.85 -12.12
CA ILE A 238 -13.12 3.20 -11.36
C ILE A 238 -13.85 4.32 -12.08
N ASN A 239 -15.08 4.01 -12.53
CA ASN A 239 -16.04 5.00 -12.97
C ASN A 239 -16.94 5.35 -11.78
N PRO A 240 -16.82 6.57 -11.20
CA PRO A 240 -17.42 6.86 -9.91
C PRO A 240 -18.94 7.00 -10.02
N ALA A 241 -19.70 6.30 -9.18
CA ALA A 241 -21.14 6.47 -9.04
C ALA A 241 -21.54 7.92 -8.71
N LEU A 242 -20.63 8.69 -8.09
CA LEU A 242 -20.82 10.11 -7.85
C LEU A 242 -21.05 10.91 -9.15
N ASN A 243 -20.54 10.47 -10.31
CA ASN A 243 -20.75 11.18 -11.58
C ASN A 243 -22.19 11.12 -12.13
N HIS A 244 -23.06 10.29 -11.54
CA HIS A 244 -24.49 10.28 -11.87
C HIS A 244 -25.23 11.51 -11.34
N TYR A 245 -24.65 12.22 -10.37
CA TYR A 245 -25.20 13.47 -9.86
C TYR A 245 -24.77 14.63 -10.75
N ARG A 246 -25.71 15.52 -11.09
CA ARG A 246 -25.47 16.60 -12.06
C ARG A 246 -24.29 17.51 -11.69
N GLU A 247 -24.13 17.85 -10.40
CA GLU A 247 -23.00 18.69 -9.96
C GLU A 247 -21.65 17.99 -10.10
N TRP A 248 -21.64 16.67 -10.26
CA TRP A 248 -20.46 15.81 -10.25
C TRP A 248 -20.21 15.10 -11.59
N ALA A 249 -21.03 15.37 -12.61
CA ALA A 249 -20.91 14.75 -13.93
C ALA A 249 -19.59 15.02 -14.66
N PHE A 250 -18.77 15.95 -14.15
CA PHE A 250 -17.43 16.23 -14.66
C PHE A 250 -16.38 15.20 -14.23
N LEU A 251 -16.69 14.36 -13.23
CA LEU A 251 -15.79 13.32 -12.75
C LEU A 251 -15.58 12.25 -13.83
N LYS A 252 -14.32 11.88 -14.03
CA LYS A 252 -13.91 10.91 -15.05
C LYS A 252 -13.50 9.61 -14.41
N GLU A 253 -13.55 8.55 -15.20
CA GLU A 253 -12.92 7.29 -14.84
C GLU A 253 -11.43 7.48 -14.56
N ILE A 254 -10.93 6.84 -13.50
CA ILE A 254 -9.51 6.85 -13.11
C ILE A 254 -9.02 5.45 -12.77
N THR A 255 -7.76 5.16 -13.08
CA THR A 255 -7.06 3.97 -12.58
C THR A 255 -6.26 4.35 -11.34
N VAL A 256 -6.49 3.63 -10.24
CA VAL A 256 -5.86 3.93 -8.93
C VAL A 256 -5.27 2.67 -8.33
N THR A 257 -4.29 2.81 -7.45
CA THR A 257 -3.79 1.66 -6.66
C THR A 257 -4.65 1.47 -5.41
N SER A 258 -5.02 0.23 -5.13
CA SER A 258 -5.78 -0.15 -3.93
C SER A 258 -4.92 -0.04 -2.66
N ARG A 259 -4.84 1.18 -2.11
CA ARG A 259 -4.03 1.51 -0.92
C ARG A 259 -4.84 1.66 0.37
N ALA A 260 -6.17 1.57 0.32
CA ALA A 260 -7.04 1.74 1.49
C ALA A 260 -7.08 0.46 2.35
N VAL A 261 -5.96 0.16 3.01
CA VAL A 261 -5.70 -1.11 3.71
C VAL A 261 -6.70 -1.36 4.85
N LEU A 262 -6.96 -0.38 5.71
CA LEU A 262 -7.90 -0.56 6.82
C LEU A 262 -9.36 -0.68 6.36
N ILE A 263 -9.72 0.02 5.28
CA ILE A 263 -11.04 -0.09 4.67
C ILE A 263 -11.21 -1.48 4.05
N ARG A 264 -10.19 -1.95 3.33
CA ARG A 264 -10.16 -3.27 2.68
C ARG A 264 -10.45 -4.41 3.65
N ASN A 265 -9.90 -4.34 4.86
CA ASN A 265 -10.10 -5.35 5.90
C ASN A 265 -11.58 -5.60 6.24
N LYS A 266 -12.43 -4.58 6.09
CA LYS A 266 -13.87 -4.70 6.38
C LYS A 266 -14.61 -5.61 5.40
N PHE A 267 -13.99 -5.91 4.26
CA PHE A 267 -14.56 -6.69 3.15
C PHE A 267 -14.01 -8.12 3.04
N VAL A 268 -13.16 -8.57 3.99
CA VAL A 268 -12.56 -9.91 3.97
C VAL A 268 -13.60 -11.01 3.75
N ASP A 269 -14.67 -11.01 4.56
CA ASP A 269 -15.70 -12.05 4.51
C ASP A 269 -16.51 -11.97 3.20
N ASP A 270 -16.79 -10.77 2.69
CA ASP A 270 -17.51 -10.60 1.43
C ASP A 270 -16.69 -11.15 0.26
N VAL A 271 -15.41 -10.77 0.21
CA VAL A 271 -14.46 -11.20 -0.81
C VAL A 271 -14.31 -12.71 -0.80
N ALA A 272 -14.23 -13.32 0.39
CA ALA A 272 -14.01 -14.75 0.53
C ALA A 272 -15.27 -15.59 0.29
N THR A 273 -16.45 -15.11 0.70
CA THR A 273 -17.63 -15.98 0.88
C THR A 273 -18.86 -15.66 0.04
N MET A 274 -19.03 -14.42 -0.42
CA MET A 274 -20.23 -14.08 -1.19
C MET A 274 -20.17 -14.64 -2.60
N GLU A 275 -21.30 -15.13 -3.09
CA GLU A 275 -21.45 -15.50 -4.50
C GLU A 275 -21.42 -14.24 -5.40
N PRO A 276 -20.96 -14.37 -6.66
CA PRO A 276 -21.08 -13.29 -7.64
C PRO A 276 -22.55 -12.90 -7.86
N GLY A 277 -22.79 -11.60 -8.01
CA GLY A 277 -24.11 -11.06 -8.28
C GLY A 277 -24.27 -9.64 -7.74
N GLN A 278 -25.47 -9.09 -7.95
CA GLN A 278 -25.78 -7.68 -7.68
C GLN A 278 -25.43 -7.24 -6.24
N GLU A 279 -25.66 -8.09 -5.25
CA GLU A 279 -25.35 -7.75 -3.85
C GLU A 279 -23.85 -7.57 -3.62
N TYR A 280 -23.04 -8.48 -4.17
CA TYR A 280 -21.58 -8.37 -4.10
C TYR A 280 -21.07 -7.20 -4.92
N GLU A 281 -21.64 -6.94 -6.10
CA GLU A 281 -21.28 -5.79 -6.95
C GLU A 281 -21.51 -4.45 -6.24
N ILE A 282 -22.61 -4.32 -5.49
CA ILE A 282 -22.88 -3.12 -4.67
C ILE A 282 -21.83 -2.95 -3.56
N ILE A 283 -21.45 -4.06 -2.90
CA ILE A 283 -20.41 -4.06 -1.86
C ILE A 283 -19.05 -3.70 -2.45
N GLN A 284 -18.68 -4.31 -3.57
CA GLN A 284 -17.44 -4.01 -4.29
C GLN A 284 -17.42 -2.54 -4.75
N ALA A 285 -18.53 -2.04 -5.31
CA ALA A 285 -18.67 -0.65 -5.73
C ALA A 285 -18.45 0.31 -4.57
N SER A 286 -18.96 0.01 -3.36
CA SER A 286 -18.71 0.87 -2.18
C SER A 286 -17.21 0.98 -1.83
N TYR A 287 -16.44 -0.09 -1.99
CA TYR A 287 -14.99 -0.06 -1.80
C TYR A 287 -14.27 0.74 -2.90
N LEU A 288 -14.66 0.54 -4.16
CA LEU A 288 -14.11 1.28 -5.29
C LEU A 288 -14.41 2.78 -5.18
N GLU A 289 -15.63 3.15 -4.83
CA GLU A 289 -15.98 4.55 -4.55
C GLU A 289 -15.11 5.12 -3.43
N ALA A 290 -14.84 4.36 -2.35
CA ALA A 290 -13.96 4.83 -1.29
C ALA A 290 -12.55 5.15 -1.80
N LEU A 291 -11.96 4.27 -2.62
CA LEU A 291 -10.68 4.54 -3.28
C LEU A 291 -10.73 5.79 -4.15
N TYR A 292 -11.80 5.95 -4.92
CA TYR A 292 -12.00 7.13 -5.77
C TYR A 292 -12.04 8.40 -4.94
N LEU A 293 -12.87 8.44 -3.88
CA LEU A 293 -13.00 9.59 -3.00
C LEU A 293 -11.67 9.95 -2.33
N ILE A 294 -10.91 8.96 -1.86
CA ILE A 294 -9.59 9.18 -1.27
C ILE A 294 -8.68 9.90 -2.27
N VAL A 295 -8.56 9.36 -3.49
CA VAL A 295 -7.66 9.94 -4.51
C VAL A 295 -8.13 11.32 -4.96
N TYR A 296 -9.42 11.47 -5.22
CA TYR A 296 -10.01 12.72 -5.66
C TYR A 296 -9.88 13.82 -4.61
N PHE A 297 -10.36 13.58 -3.38
CA PHE A 297 -10.34 14.61 -2.34
C PHE A 297 -8.94 14.91 -1.80
N ARG A 298 -8.01 13.94 -1.84
CA ARG A 298 -6.60 14.24 -1.57
C ARG A 298 -6.04 15.31 -2.52
N ALA A 299 -6.47 15.31 -3.78
CA ALA A 299 -6.04 16.29 -4.78
C ALA A 299 -6.89 17.57 -4.80
N ALA A 300 -8.20 17.45 -4.53
CA ALA A 300 -9.17 18.53 -4.72
C ALA A 300 -9.44 19.37 -3.47
N LEU A 301 -9.22 18.83 -2.26
CA LEU A 301 -9.50 19.57 -1.03
C LEU A 301 -8.56 20.77 -0.88
N ILE A 302 -9.17 21.92 -0.58
CA ILE A 302 -8.49 23.14 -0.18
C ILE A 302 -8.71 23.33 1.32
N TYR A 303 -7.63 23.54 2.07
CA TYR A 303 -7.66 23.84 3.50
C TYR A 303 -6.73 25.01 3.79
N LYS A 304 -7.26 26.05 4.44
CA LYS A 304 -6.54 27.31 4.74
C LYS A 304 -5.83 27.87 3.50
N ASP A 305 -6.60 28.03 2.41
CA ASP A 305 -6.19 28.58 1.09
C ASP A 305 -5.07 27.83 0.36
N LYS A 306 -4.77 26.59 0.77
CA LYS A 306 -3.78 25.71 0.13
C LYS A 306 -4.44 24.39 -0.26
N SER A 307 -3.92 23.72 -1.29
CA SER A 307 -4.28 22.31 -1.47
C SER A 307 -3.91 21.52 -0.21
N LEU A 308 -4.68 20.50 0.13
CA LEU A 308 -4.44 19.72 1.35
C LEU A 308 -3.01 19.17 1.39
N GLN A 309 -2.52 18.63 0.27
CA GLN A 309 -1.14 18.14 0.15
C GLN A 309 -0.10 19.24 0.39
N GLU A 310 -0.31 20.43 -0.16
CA GLU A 310 0.56 21.58 0.07
C GLU A 310 0.53 22.04 1.53
N TRP A 311 -0.65 22.04 2.16
CA TRP A 311 -0.79 22.38 3.57
C TRP A 311 0.01 21.41 4.46
N PHE A 312 -0.08 20.09 4.24
CA PHE A 312 0.79 19.12 4.93
C PHE A 312 2.28 19.38 4.64
N CYS A 313 2.63 19.76 3.41
CA CYS A 313 4.02 20.09 3.06
C CYS A 313 4.52 21.40 3.68
N LYS A 314 3.66 22.32 4.13
CA LYS A 314 4.13 23.62 4.64
C LYS A 314 3.89 23.80 6.13
N GLU A 315 2.81 23.25 6.66
CA GLU A 315 2.27 23.60 7.98
C GLU A 315 2.31 22.45 8.99
N THR A 316 2.68 21.24 8.56
CA THR A 316 2.79 20.09 9.47
C THR A 316 4.22 19.59 9.64
N ASP A 317 4.49 18.93 10.76
CA ASP A 317 5.79 18.38 11.10
C ASP A 317 5.71 16.92 11.56
N LEU A 318 6.82 16.39 12.07
CA LEU A 318 6.92 15.00 12.48
C LEU A 318 5.98 14.64 13.64
N GLU A 319 5.68 15.57 14.54
CA GLU A 319 4.74 15.34 15.64
C GLU A 319 3.31 15.22 15.11
N ASP A 320 2.93 16.11 14.18
CA ASP A 320 1.65 16.03 13.49
C ASP A 320 1.50 14.68 12.77
N TRP A 321 2.52 14.26 12.02
CA TRP A 321 2.48 13.00 11.28
C TRP A 321 2.46 11.77 12.19
N ALA A 322 3.19 11.79 13.29
CA ALA A 322 3.15 10.72 14.29
C ALA A 322 1.74 10.60 14.90
N SER A 323 1.07 11.74 15.17
CA SER A 323 -0.31 11.72 15.67
C SER A 323 -1.30 11.12 14.66
N VAL A 324 -1.13 11.40 13.36
CA VAL A 324 -1.91 10.78 12.27
C VAL A 324 -1.63 9.29 12.18
N CYS A 325 -0.37 8.87 12.20
CA CYS A 325 0.03 7.46 12.14
C CYS A 325 -0.54 6.66 13.32
N ALA A 326 -0.48 7.23 14.53
CA ALA A 326 -1.05 6.63 15.73
C ALA A 326 -2.59 6.59 15.70
N PHE A 327 -3.25 7.55 15.04
CA PHE A 327 -4.70 7.57 14.87
C PHE A 327 -5.21 6.65 13.76
N TYR A 328 -4.43 6.49 12.69
CA TYR A 328 -4.65 5.50 11.65
C TYR A 328 -4.50 4.09 12.21
N ASP A 329 -3.42 3.87 12.99
CA ASP A 329 -3.13 2.62 13.69
C ASP A 329 -3.13 1.37 12.78
N ILE A 330 -2.08 1.27 11.97
CA ILE A 330 -1.86 0.12 11.07
C ILE A 330 -1.80 -1.23 11.79
N SER A 331 -1.62 -1.26 13.12
CA SER A 331 -1.54 -2.51 13.87
C SER A 331 -2.84 -3.32 13.82
N GLN A 332 -3.98 -2.65 13.59
CA GLN A 332 -5.29 -3.29 13.42
C GLN A 332 -5.35 -4.21 12.19
N GLU A 333 -4.45 -4.02 11.22
CA GLU A 333 -4.39 -4.88 10.06
C GLU A 333 -3.59 -6.16 10.31
N TYR A 334 -2.58 -6.09 11.18
CA TYR A 334 -1.67 -7.19 11.41
C TYR A 334 -2.33 -8.35 12.17
N VAL A 335 -2.13 -9.56 11.66
CA VAL A 335 -2.53 -10.80 12.33
C VAL A 335 -1.28 -11.48 12.91
N PRO A 336 -1.09 -11.52 14.23
CA PRO A 336 0.03 -12.22 14.84
C PRO A 336 -0.11 -13.74 14.71
N ASP A 337 1.02 -14.45 14.78
CA ASP A 337 1.12 -15.90 14.92
C ASP A 337 0.30 -16.67 13.86
N LYS A 338 0.51 -16.32 12.58
CA LYS A 338 -0.30 -16.86 11.47
C LYS A 338 -0.12 -18.37 11.32
N ILE A 339 -1.22 -19.11 11.44
CA ILE A 339 -1.23 -20.56 11.20
C ILE A 339 -1.56 -20.84 9.73
N TRP A 340 -0.53 -21.08 8.94
CA TRP A 340 -0.62 -21.44 7.52
C TRP A 340 -0.83 -22.93 7.30
N SER A 341 -2.10 -23.36 7.23
CA SER A 341 -2.46 -24.73 6.84
C SER A 341 -2.09 -24.99 5.37
N ASN A 342 -1.94 -26.27 4.99
CA ASN A 342 -1.71 -26.64 3.59
C ASN A 342 -2.81 -26.13 2.64
N LYS A 343 -4.06 -25.98 3.13
CA LYS A 343 -5.16 -25.40 2.35
C LYS A 343 -4.95 -23.91 2.13
N LYS A 344 -4.69 -23.15 3.19
CA LYS A 344 -4.45 -21.69 3.09
C LYS A 344 -3.27 -21.36 2.18
N ILE A 345 -2.16 -22.09 2.30
CA ILE A 345 -0.98 -21.88 1.44
C ILE A 345 -1.32 -22.11 -0.02
N ARG A 346 -2.07 -23.16 -0.35
CA ARG A 346 -2.50 -23.44 -1.72
C ARG A 346 -3.37 -22.31 -2.27
N TYR A 347 -4.35 -21.85 -1.50
CA TYR A 347 -5.23 -20.75 -1.91
C TYR A 347 -4.44 -19.46 -2.14
N ALA A 348 -3.53 -19.10 -1.22
CA ALA A 348 -2.67 -17.95 -1.37
C ALA A 348 -1.77 -18.06 -2.61
N LYS A 349 -1.12 -19.22 -2.83
CA LYS A 349 -0.29 -19.46 -4.02
C LYS A 349 -1.08 -19.31 -5.33
N THR A 350 -2.34 -19.77 -5.38
CA THR A 350 -3.21 -19.56 -6.55
C THR A 350 -3.51 -18.09 -6.77
N ALA A 351 -3.94 -17.37 -5.72
CA ALA A 351 -4.20 -15.94 -5.79
C ALA A 351 -2.96 -15.14 -6.25
N TYR A 352 -1.80 -15.37 -5.63
CA TYR A 352 -0.55 -14.72 -6.02
C TYR A 352 -0.13 -15.11 -7.44
N LYS A 353 -0.32 -16.36 -7.86
CA LYS A 353 0.02 -16.79 -9.22
C LYS A 353 -0.68 -15.91 -10.24
N ASP A 354 -1.97 -15.68 -10.05
CA ASP A 354 -2.78 -14.96 -11.02
C ASP A 354 -2.50 -13.45 -10.92
N MET A 355 -2.39 -12.90 -9.71
CA MET A 355 -2.24 -11.45 -9.50
C MET A 355 -0.82 -10.88 -9.67
N THR A 356 0.23 -11.71 -9.63
CA THR A 356 1.61 -11.22 -9.74
C THR A 356 2.10 -11.22 -11.19
N PHE A 357 2.59 -10.07 -11.65
CA PHE A 357 3.14 -9.90 -12.99
C PHE A 357 4.37 -10.80 -13.20
N ASP A 358 4.42 -11.50 -14.33
CA ASP A 358 5.55 -12.37 -14.67
C ASP A 358 6.67 -11.60 -15.38
N TYR A 359 7.55 -10.99 -14.57
CA TYR A 359 8.71 -10.28 -15.10
C TYR A 359 9.63 -11.15 -15.97
N LYS A 360 9.65 -12.49 -15.83
CA LYS A 360 10.55 -13.35 -16.62
C LYS A 360 10.10 -13.54 -18.07
N LEU A 361 8.79 -13.49 -18.33
CA LEU A 361 8.26 -13.59 -19.69
C LEU A 361 8.53 -12.34 -20.53
N HIS A 362 8.82 -11.22 -19.88
CA HIS A 362 9.02 -9.91 -20.50
C HIS A 362 10.46 -9.39 -20.39
N ASN A 363 11.28 -9.98 -19.52
CA ASN A 363 12.72 -9.75 -19.47
C ASN A 363 13.40 -10.42 -20.68
N GLY A 364 13.36 -9.74 -21.83
CA GLY A 364 13.93 -10.21 -23.09
C GLY A 364 13.41 -9.50 -24.34
N LYS A 365 12.42 -8.61 -24.21
CA LYS A 365 11.94 -7.72 -25.28
C LYS A 365 12.15 -6.24 -24.90
N ILE A 366 13.40 -5.86 -24.63
CA ILE A 366 13.82 -4.45 -24.59
C ILE A 366 14.69 -4.19 -25.81
#